data_AF-B7FFE9-F1
#
_entry.id   AF-B7FFE9-F1
#
_cell.length_a   1.000
_cell.length_b   1.000
_cell.length_c   1.000
_cell.angle_alpha   90.00
_cell.angle_beta   90.00
_cell.angle_gamma   90.00
#
_symmetry.space_group_name_H-M   'P 1'
#
loop_
_entity.id
_entity.type
_entity.pdbx_description
1 polymer ?
#
loop_
_entity_poly.entity_id
_entity_poly.type
_entity_poly.pdbx_seq_one_letter_code
_entity_poly.pdbx_strand_id
1 'polypeptide(L)'
;MSSGDGVDESYRSLPSLYLTFLSIWFVSACSWTAYTYKTRHFQWNNLQWALTSIPLIKALQLMLSFLFWYSCFNFQACSLWMSFGVYVTGVLFQTAAFVSFLLIAHGYCIMCEHLSLNERRSTAALACVFYLTLVGYKASVPYFTVLLLLNYFISFYVIFHHISQNLLVLREQLGIIENEDVRAMHDAVYKKYIMFKKFQGAMQMVAMAETMIYMNIYDSSENYWLR
;
A
#
# COMPACT_ATOMS: atom_id res chain seq x y z
N MET A 1 9.76 -30.10 37.14
CA MET A 1 8.65 -29.62 36.30
C MET A 1 9.28 -28.89 35.13
N SER A 2 9.45 -29.59 34.01
CA SER A 2 10.02 -29.06 32.76
C SER A 2 8.86 -28.65 31.87
N SER A 3 8.86 -27.43 31.34
CA SER A 3 8.23 -26.98 30.08
C SER A 3 8.14 -25.44 30.11
N GLY A 4 8.99 -24.74 29.37
CA GLY A 4 8.92 -23.28 29.35
C GLY A 4 9.79 -22.55 28.34
N ASP A 5 10.23 -23.23 27.27
CA ASP A 5 11.05 -22.60 26.21
C ASP A 5 10.64 -23.08 24.80
N GLY A 6 9.35 -23.38 24.63
CA GLY A 6 8.75 -23.71 23.34
C GLY A 6 7.86 -22.57 22.86
N VAL A 7 8.10 -22.09 21.64
CA VAL A 7 7.18 -21.18 20.92
C VAL A 7 5.80 -21.85 20.87
N ASP A 8 4.75 -21.11 21.21
CA ASP A 8 3.37 -21.62 21.28
C ASP A 8 2.95 -22.29 19.94
N GLU A 9 2.36 -23.49 20.04
CA GLU A 9 1.96 -24.31 18.89
C GLU A 9 0.92 -23.61 18.00
N SER A 10 0.18 -22.65 18.55
CA SER A 10 -0.77 -21.81 17.80
C SER A 10 -0.11 -21.10 16.60
N TYR A 11 1.19 -20.76 16.70
CA TYR A 11 1.94 -20.07 15.66
C TYR A 11 2.55 -20.99 14.60
N ARG A 12 2.38 -22.31 14.71
CA ARG A 12 2.98 -23.30 13.78
C ARG A 12 2.49 -23.16 12.34
N SER A 13 1.31 -22.56 12.14
CA SER A 13 0.74 -22.30 10.81
C SER A 13 1.32 -21.06 10.12
N LEU A 14 1.93 -20.14 10.87
CA LEU A 14 2.43 -18.86 10.35
C LEU A 14 3.43 -19.00 9.20
N PRO A 15 4.46 -19.87 9.25
CA PRO A 15 5.37 -20.05 8.13
C PRO A 15 4.65 -20.43 6.83
N SER A 16 3.70 -21.36 6.89
CA SER A 16 2.93 -21.79 5.72
C SER A 16 2.06 -20.65 5.16
N LEU A 17 1.45 -19.87 6.05
CA LEU A 17 0.66 -18.69 5.65
C LEU A 17 1.53 -17.64 4.97
N TYR A 18 2.67 -17.27 5.56
CA TYR A 18 3.60 -16.31 4.97
C TYR A 18 4.15 -16.79 3.64
N LEU A 19 4.46 -18.08 3.50
CA LEU A 19 4.92 -18.66 2.23
C LEU A 19 3.84 -18.62 1.15
N THR A 20 2.58 -18.91 1.49
CA THR A 20 1.45 -18.82 0.56
C THR A 20 1.27 -17.39 0.06
N PHE A 21 1.26 -16.41 0.98
CA PHE A 21 1.18 -15.00 0.60
C PHE A 21 2.40 -14.55 -0.21
N LEU A 22 3.60 -15.02 0.14
CA LEU A 22 4.83 -14.72 -0.60
C LEU A 22 4.71 -15.17 -2.05
N SER A 23 4.23 -16.39 -2.30
CA SER A 23 4.01 -16.89 -3.66
C SER A 23 3.03 -16.02 -4.44
N ILE A 24 1.92 -15.60 -3.83
CA ILE A 24 0.93 -14.72 -4.46
C ILE A 24 1.58 -13.38 -4.85
N TRP A 25 2.28 -12.74 -3.92
CA TRP A 25 2.93 -11.44 -4.15
C TRP A 25 4.07 -11.53 -5.18
N PHE A 26 4.83 -12.62 -5.16
CA PHE A 26 5.89 -12.87 -6.13
C PHE A 26 5.34 -13.05 -7.54
N VAL A 27 4.31 -13.90 -7.72
CA VAL A 27 3.65 -14.09 -9.01
C VAL A 27 3.02 -12.79 -9.52
N SER A 28 2.42 -12.00 -8.63
CA SER A 28 1.90 -10.67 -8.96
C SER A 28 2.99 -9.72 -9.44
N ALA A 29 4.13 -9.67 -8.73
CA ALA A 29 5.29 -8.86 -9.12
C ALA A 29 5.83 -9.26 -10.50
N CYS A 30 6.01 -10.57 -10.74
CA CYS A 30 6.46 -11.10 -12.03
C CYS A 30 5.47 -10.80 -13.16
N SER A 31 4.17 -10.94 -12.88
CA SER A 31 3.12 -10.64 -13.87
C SER A 31 3.10 -9.15 -14.23
N TRP A 32 3.24 -8.28 -13.23
CA TRP A 32 3.31 -6.84 -13.40
C TRP A 32 4.54 -6.40 -14.20
N THR A 33 5.73 -6.94 -13.88
CA THR A 33 6.97 -6.61 -14.60
C THR A 33 6.93 -7.13 -16.04
N ALA A 34 6.44 -8.36 -16.26
CA ALA A 34 6.29 -8.92 -17.60
C ALA A 34 5.28 -8.14 -18.45
N TYR A 35 4.12 -7.78 -17.89
CA TYR A 35 3.12 -6.95 -18.56
C TYR A 35 3.67 -5.57 -18.91
N THR A 36 4.32 -4.91 -17.96
CA THR A 36 4.91 -3.58 -18.17
C THR A 36 6.00 -3.61 -19.22
N TYR A 37 6.87 -4.63 -19.20
CA TYR A 37 7.91 -4.84 -20.19
C TYR A 37 7.33 -5.01 -21.60
N LYS A 38 6.32 -5.87 -21.75
CA LYS A 38 5.67 -6.16 -23.04
C LYS A 38 4.91 -4.95 -23.61
N THR A 39 4.29 -4.15 -22.75
CA THR A 39 3.39 -3.08 -23.21
C THR A 39 4.11 -1.76 -23.49
N ARG A 40 5.26 -1.50 -22.86
CA ARG A 40 5.94 -0.19 -22.93
C ARG A 40 7.36 -0.18 -23.47
N HIS A 41 7.90 -1.31 -23.97
CA HIS A 41 9.18 -1.38 -24.68
C HIS A 41 10.24 -0.39 -24.13
N PHE A 42 10.52 -0.49 -22.81
CA PHE A 42 11.58 0.26 -22.11
C PHE A 42 11.31 1.72 -21.69
N GLN A 43 10.14 2.32 -21.96
CA GLN A 43 9.77 3.63 -21.36
C GLN A 43 9.13 3.48 -19.97
N TRP A 44 9.98 3.38 -18.95
CA TRP A 44 9.56 3.28 -17.54
C TRP A 44 9.36 4.68 -16.94
N ASN A 45 8.13 4.99 -16.55
CA ASN A 45 7.85 6.24 -15.83
C ASN A 45 8.16 6.09 -14.33
N ASN A 46 8.50 7.18 -13.66
CA ASN A 46 8.74 7.20 -12.21
C ASN A 46 7.59 6.61 -11.39
N LEU A 47 6.34 6.83 -11.82
CA LEU A 47 5.17 6.20 -11.18
C LEU A 47 5.20 4.67 -11.27
N GLN A 48 5.62 4.11 -12.41
CA GLN A 48 5.66 2.65 -12.59
C GLN A 48 6.76 2.02 -11.73
N TRP A 49 7.89 2.71 -11.55
CA TRP A 49 8.91 2.32 -10.59
C TRP A 49 8.38 2.28 -9.16
N ALA A 50 7.64 3.33 -8.74
CA ALA A 50 7.00 3.37 -7.43
C ALA A 50 5.97 2.23 -7.26
N LEU A 51 5.16 1.96 -8.27
CA LEU A 51 4.17 0.86 -8.20
C LEU A 51 4.81 -0.53 -8.21
N THR A 52 5.96 -0.69 -8.85
CA THR A 52 6.71 -1.95 -8.88
C THR A 52 7.45 -2.21 -7.56
N SER A 53 7.86 -1.16 -6.85
CA SER A 53 8.54 -1.32 -5.55
C SER A 53 7.60 -1.87 -4.47
N ILE A 54 6.30 -1.54 -4.51
CA ILE A 54 5.30 -2.02 -3.53
C ILE A 54 5.28 -3.55 -3.41
N PRO A 55 5.03 -4.33 -4.48
CA PRO A 55 4.98 -5.79 -4.37
C PRO A 55 6.34 -6.39 -4.02
N LEU A 56 7.45 -5.76 -4.42
CA LEU A 56 8.79 -6.21 -4.06
C LEU A 56 9.07 -6.04 -2.57
N ILE A 57 8.74 -4.88 -1.99
CA ILE A 57 8.88 -4.64 -0.54
C ILE A 57 7.98 -5.60 0.22
N LYS A 58 6.76 -5.87 -0.26
CA LYS A 58 5.84 -6.81 0.39
C LYS A 58 6.35 -8.24 0.34
N ALA A 59 6.88 -8.68 -0.80
CA ALA A 59 7.51 -9.99 -0.93
C ALA A 59 8.72 -10.11 0.00
N LEU A 60 9.56 -9.08 0.08
CA LEU A 60 10.69 -9.05 1.01
C LEU A 60 10.23 -9.15 2.47
N GLN A 61 9.20 -8.38 2.86
CA GLN A 61 8.62 -8.46 4.20
C GLN A 61 8.15 -9.89 4.53
N LEU A 62 7.38 -10.52 3.62
CA LEU A 62 6.85 -11.87 3.82
C LEU A 62 7.95 -12.93 3.84
N MET A 63 9.00 -12.76 3.03
CA MET A 63 10.18 -13.62 3.05
C MET A 63 10.90 -13.54 4.40
N LEU A 64 11.12 -12.33 4.92
CA LEU A 64 11.73 -12.13 6.24
C LEU A 64 10.85 -12.71 7.36
N SER A 65 9.52 -12.55 7.27
CA SER A 65 8.58 -13.15 8.23
C SER A 65 8.64 -14.68 8.18
N PHE A 66 8.64 -15.27 6.99
CA PHE A 66 8.81 -16.71 6.81
C PHE A 66 10.12 -17.19 7.42
N LEU A 67 11.25 -16.55 7.09
CA LEU A 67 12.57 -16.93 7.60
C LEU A 67 12.66 -16.79 9.13
N PHE A 68 12.06 -15.75 9.70
CA PHE A 68 12.00 -15.56 11.15
C PHE A 68 11.28 -16.72 11.83
N TRP A 69 10.03 -16.99 11.46
CA TRP A 69 9.23 -18.04 12.09
C TRP A 69 9.78 -19.44 11.80
N TYR A 70 10.26 -19.69 10.58
CA TYR A 70 10.90 -20.95 10.23
C TYR A 70 12.15 -21.23 11.06
N SER A 71 12.98 -20.19 11.31
CA SER A 71 14.18 -20.32 12.15
C SER A 71 13.84 -20.53 13.63
N CYS A 72 12.85 -19.79 14.14
CA CYS A 72 12.36 -19.98 15.50
C CYS A 72 11.83 -21.39 15.76
N PHE A 73 11.06 -21.96 14.82
CA PHE A 73 10.47 -23.29 15.01
C PHE A 73 11.42 -24.46 14.73
N ASN A 74 12.21 -24.43 13.64
CA ASN A 74 13.03 -25.57 13.26
C ASN A 74 14.42 -25.58 13.91
N PHE A 75 15.00 -24.40 14.15
CA PHE A 75 16.36 -24.25 14.67
C PHE A 75 16.40 -23.69 16.10
N GLN A 76 15.25 -23.38 16.71
CA GLN A 76 15.13 -22.80 18.06
C GLN A 76 15.94 -21.50 18.26
N ALA A 77 16.27 -20.81 17.16
CA ALA A 77 17.05 -19.58 17.17
C ALA A 77 16.25 -18.47 16.48
N CYS A 78 15.73 -17.54 17.29
CA CYS A 78 15.01 -16.36 16.79
C CYS A 78 15.97 -15.20 16.53
N SER A 79 16.11 -14.80 15.27
CA SER A 79 16.98 -13.69 14.89
C SER A 79 16.30 -12.34 15.10
N LEU A 80 16.86 -11.53 15.99
CA LEU A 80 16.42 -10.13 16.22
C LEU A 80 16.49 -9.32 14.92
N TRP A 81 17.54 -9.53 14.11
CA TRP A 81 17.71 -8.85 12.82
C TRP A 81 16.58 -9.17 11.83
N MET A 82 16.08 -10.41 11.82
CA MET A 82 14.95 -10.79 10.97
C MET A 82 13.65 -10.12 11.45
N SER A 83 13.41 -10.09 12.76
CA SER A 83 12.25 -9.38 13.34
C SER A 83 12.30 -7.87 13.07
N PHE A 84 13.45 -7.24 13.27
CA PHE A 84 13.67 -5.84 12.91
C PHE A 84 13.48 -5.60 11.41
N GLY A 85 13.95 -6.52 10.57
CA GLY A 85 13.72 -6.48 9.13
C GLY A 85 12.24 -6.51 8.77
N VAL A 86 11.44 -7.38 9.40
CA VAL A 86 9.97 -7.43 9.22
C VAL A 86 9.31 -6.12 9.64
N TYR A 87 9.75 -5.53 10.76
CA TYR A 87 9.28 -4.22 11.22
C TYR A 87 9.56 -3.13 10.18
N VAL A 88 10.82 -2.97 9.77
CA VAL A 88 11.25 -1.89 8.85
C VAL A 88 10.58 -2.06 7.50
N THR A 89 10.58 -3.28 6.94
CA THR A 89 9.95 -3.54 5.63
C THR A 89 8.43 -3.36 5.69
N GLY A 90 7.78 -3.65 6.82
CA GLY A 90 6.36 -3.36 7.02
C GLY A 90 6.03 -1.86 7.00
N VAL A 91 6.81 -1.04 7.72
CA VAL A 91 6.67 0.42 7.72
C VAL A 91 6.94 0.99 6.33
N LEU A 92 7.98 0.52 5.64
CA LEU A 92 8.31 0.93 4.29
C LEU A 92 7.20 0.56 3.29
N PHE A 93 6.64 -0.64 3.40
CA PHE A 93 5.53 -1.09 2.54
C PHE A 93 4.31 -0.17 2.70
N GLN A 94 3.86 0.08 3.94
CA GLN A 94 2.68 0.93 4.19
C GLN A 94 2.92 2.36 3.71
N THR A 95 4.11 2.90 3.95
CA THR A 95 4.49 4.25 3.50
C THR A 95 4.55 4.34 1.96
N ALA A 96 5.17 3.36 1.29
CA ALA A 96 5.28 3.32 -0.17
C ALA A 96 3.92 3.15 -0.86
N ALA A 97 3.05 2.31 -0.30
CA ALA A 97 1.68 2.14 -0.78
C ALA A 97 0.89 3.45 -0.65
N PHE A 98 0.98 4.10 0.52
CA PHE A 98 0.33 5.37 0.78
C PHE A 98 0.77 6.48 -0.19
N VAL A 99 2.08 6.66 -0.36
CA VAL A 99 2.62 7.64 -1.31
C VAL A 99 2.15 7.34 -2.73
N SER A 100 2.11 6.08 -3.13
CA SER A 100 1.64 5.70 -4.47
C SER A 100 0.16 5.99 -4.68
N PHE A 101 -0.68 5.78 -3.66
CA PHE A 101 -2.09 6.15 -3.73
C PHE A 101 -2.28 7.66 -3.85
N LEU A 102 -1.49 8.47 -3.12
CA LEU A 102 -1.50 9.92 -3.28
C LEU A 102 -1.05 10.35 -4.67
N LEU A 103 0.02 9.77 -5.20
CA LEU A 103 0.51 10.08 -6.55
C LEU A 103 -0.54 9.77 -7.62
N ILE A 104 -1.22 8.63 -7.50
CA ILE A 104 -2.33 8.27 -8.41
C ILE A 104 -3.51 9.24 -8.21
N ALA A 105 -3.86 9.59 -6.97
CA ALA A 105 -4.97 10.50 -6.67
C ALA A 105 -4.75 11.89 -7.28
N HIS A 106 -3.52 12.43 -7.20
CA HIS A 106 -3.11 13.67 -7.87
C HIS A 106 -3.05 13.54 -9.40
N GLY A 107 -3.06 12.32 -9.95
CA GLY A 107 -2.94 12.08 -11.39
C GLY A 107 -1.51 12.22 -11.93
N TYR A 108 -0.50 12.01 -11.08
CA TYR A 108 0.90 11.99 -11.50
C TYR A 108 1.11 10.99 -12.64
N CYS A 109 1.80 11.38 -13.71
CA CYS A 109 2.04 10.56 -14.90
C CYS A 109 0.77 10.01 -15.61
N ILE A 110 -0.44 10.47 -15.26
CA ILE A 110 -1.73 10.08 -15.89
C ILE A 110 -2.42 11.31 -16.49
N MET A 111 -2.61 12.35 -15.68
CA MET A 111 -3.17 13.64 -16.09
C MET A 111 -2.06 14.66 -16.36
N CYS A 112 -1.07 14.71 -15.47
CA CYS A 112 0.05 15.66 -15.53
C CYS A 112 1.38 14.92 -15.56
N GLU A 113 2.33 15.39 -16.37
CA GLU A 113 3.70 14.83 -16.40
C GLU A 113 4.50 15.21 -15.16
N HIS A 114 4.23 16.40 -14.59
CA HIS A 114 4.84 16.91 -13.37
C HIS A 114 3.77 17.38 -12.38
N LEU A 115 3.98 17.08 -11.09
CA LEU A 115 3.20 17.69 -10.01
C LEU A 115 3.67 19.14 -9.79
N SER A 116 2.74 20.02 -9.39
CA SER A 116 3.11 21.35 -8.94
C SER A 116 3.97 21.29 -7.66
N LEU A 117 4.78 22.32 -7.41
CA LEU A 117 5.61 22.40 -6.20
C LEU A 117 4.77 22.29 -4.92
N ASN A 118 3.55 22.84 -4.92
CA ASN A 118 2.67 22.81 -3.76
C ASN A 118 2.15 21.39 -3.49
N GLU A 119 1.70 20.68 -4.52
CA GLU A 119 1.23 19.29 -4.41
C GLU A 119 2.35 18.35 -3.97
N ARG A 120 3.57 18.54 -4.49
CA ARG A 120 4.74 17.76 -4.09
C ARG A 120 5.09 17.99 -2.61
N ARG A 121 5.06 19.25 -2.15
CA ARG A 121 5.31 19.58 -0.74
C ARG A 121 4.22 19.00 0.17
N SER A 122 2.96 19.10 -0.22
CA SER A 122 1.83 18.53 0.54
C SER A 122 1.92 17.00 0.62
N THR A 123 2.19 16.32 -0.51
CA THR A 123 2.40 14.86 -0.55
C THR A 123 3.57 14.44 0.34
N ALA A 124 4.71 15.15 0.27
CA ALA A 124 5.87 14.85 1.10
C ALA A 124 5.61 15.09 2.59
N ALA A 125 4.88 16.15 2.94
CA ALA A 125 4.49 16.44 4.32
C ALA A 125 3.57 15.34 4.87
N LEU A 126 2.52 14.97 4.13
CA LEU A 126 1.62 13.88 4.51
C LEU A 126 2.36 12.56 4.67
N ALA A 127 3.24 12.21 3.73
CA ALA A 127 4.06 11.00 3.81
C ALA A 127 4.98 10.99 5.04
N CYS A 128 5.60 12.13 5.36
CA CYS A 128 6.48 12.27 6.52
C CYS A 128 5.71 12.11 7.83
N VAL A 129 4.58 12.81 7.99
CA VAL A 129 3.74 12.72 9.19
C VAL A 129 3.20 11.28 9.34
N PHE A 130 2.75 10.66 8.25
CA PHE A 130 2.30 9.28 8.25
C PHE A 130 3.41 8.32 8.70
N TYR A 131 4.62 8.43 8.12
CA TYR A 131 5.76 7.59 8.47
C TYR A 131 6.14 7.72 9.95
N LEU A 132 6.30 8.97 10.45
CA LEU A 132 6.66 9.20 11.85
C LEU A 132 5.60 8.67 12.82
N THR A 133 4.33 8.89 12.50
CA THR A 133 3.20 8.39 13.32
C THR A 133 3.14 6.87 13.30
N LEU A 134 3.44 6.24 12.15
CA LEU A 134 3.42 4.79 12.01
C LEU A 134 4.59 4.13 12.76
N VAL A 135 5.78 4.70 12.68
CA VAL A 135 6.94 4.27 13.47
C VAL A 135 6.63 4.40 14.96
N GLY A 136 6.10 5.55 15.39
CA GLY A 136 5.67 5.79 16.77
C GLY A 136 4.59 4.83 17.24
N TYR A 137 3.61 4.52 16.38
CA TYR A 137 2.58 3.52 16.66
C TYR A 137 3.19 2.14 16.82
N LYS A 138 4.08 1.70 15.95
CA LYS A 138 4.69 0.37 16.06
C LYS A 138 5.70 0.27 17.23
N ALA A 139 6.27 1.38 17.69
CA ALA A 139 7.23 1.41 18.80
C ALA A 139 6.57 1.61 20.18
N SER A 140 5.49 2.40 20.27
CA SER A 140 4.93 2.93 21.53
C SER A 140 3.40 2.77 21.61
N VAL A 141 2.94 1.55 21.30
CA VAL A 141 1.66 1.14 20.68
C VAL A 141 0.31 1.71 21.17
N PRO A 142 0.08 2.22 22.39
CA PRO A 142 -1.23 2.84 22.66
C PRO A 142 -1.30 4.36 22.36
N TYR A 143 -0.22 5.12 22.53
CA TYR A 143 -0.30 6.60 22.54
C TYR A 143 -0.49 7.23 21.16
N PHE A 144 0.09 6.61 20.12
CA PHE A 144 0.01 7.13 18.75
C PHE A 144 -1.25 6.68 18.00
N THR A 145 -2.11 5.86 18.61
CA THR A 145 -3.28 5.29 17.96
C THR A 145 -4.24 6.36 17.43
N VAL A 146 -4.54 7.37 18.25
CA VAL A 146 -5.42 8.49 17.86
C VAL A 146 -4.79 9.29 16.73
N LEU A 147 -3.48 9.55 16.81
CA LEU A 147 -2.74 10.26 15.76
C LEU A 147 -2.73 9.45 14.45
N LEU A 148 -2.59 8.13 14.52
CA LEU A 148 -2.60 7.26 13.36
C LEU A 148 -3.97 7.27 12.68
N LEU A 149 -5.06 7.14 13.46
CA LEU A 149 -6.43 7.23 12.93
C LEU A 149 -6.70 8.58 12.27
N LEU A 150 -6.30 9.68 12.91
CA LEU A 150 -6.45 11.02 12.34
C LEU A 150 -5.68 11.15 11.03
N ASN A 151 -4.44 10.63 10.99
CA ASN A 151 -3.64 10.60 9.76
C ASN A 151 -4.32 9.82 8.65
N TYR A 152 -4.87 8.62 8.94
CA TYR A 152 -5.62 7.85 7.95
C TYR A 152 -6.85 8.61 7.47
N PHE A 153 -7.62 9.23 8.36
CA PHE A 153 -8.81 9.99 7.99
C PHE A 153 -8.49 11.17 7.06
N ILE A 154 -7.50 12.00 7.43
CA ILE A 154 -7.03 13.13 6.60
C ILE A 154 -6.53 12.61 5.25
N SER A 155 -5.76 11.53 5.27
CA SER A 155 -5.18 10.90 4.08
C SER A 155 -6.24 10.39 3.10
N PHE A 156 -7.22 9.62 3.58
CA PHE A 156 -8.32 9.13 2.75
C PHE A 156 -9.16 10.30 2.23
N TYR A 157 -9.43 11.32 3.06
CA TYR A 157 -10.14 12.52 2.63
C TYR A 157 -9.41 13.21 1.45
N VAL A 158 -8.11 13.46 1.57
CA VAL A 158 -7.30 14.06 0.51
C VAL A 158 -7.33 13.22 -0.77
N ILE A 159 -7.18 11.89 -0.65
CA ILE A 159 -7.24 10.96 -1.79
C ILE A 159 -8.61 11.06 -2.49
N PHE A 160 -9.71 10.93 -1.75
CA PHE A 160 -11.05 10.98 -2.33
C PHE A 160 -11.38 12.34 -2.95
N HIS A 161 -10.92 13.43 -2.32
CA HIS A 161 -11.09 14.77 -2.85
C HIS A 161 -10.40 14.93 -4.20
N HIS A 162 -9.12 14.57 -4.31
CA HIS A 162 -8.38 14.67 -5.58
C HIS A 162 -8.89 13.72 -6.67
N ILE A 163 -9.29 12.50 -6.32
CA ILE A 163 -9.95 11.58 -7.27
C ILE A 163 -11.23 12.21 -7.82
N SER A 164 -12.06 12.80 -6.96
CA SER A 164 -13.33 13.41 -7.36
C SER A 164 -13.11 14.63 -8.26
N GLN A 165 -12.15 15.49 -7.92
CA GLN A 165 -11.75 16.61 -8.77
C GLN A 165 -11.27 16.14 -10.15
N ASN A 166 -10.39 15.14 -10.20
CA ASN A 166 -9.88 14.60 -11.45
C ASN A 166 -10.99 13.94 -12.30
N LEU A 167 -11.94 13.25 -11.66
CA LEU A 167 -13.10 12.68 -12.35
C LEU A 167 -14.04 13.75 -12.91
N LEU A 168 -14.23 14.86 -12.20
CA LEU A 168 -15.03 16.00 -12.69
C LEU A 168 -14.39 16.62 -13.93
N VAL A 169 -13.09 16.91 -13.87
CA VAL A 169 -12.34 17.47 -15.02
C VAL A 169 -12.37 16.52 -16.21
N LEU A 170 -12.15 15.21 -16.00
CA LEU A 170 -12.21 14.22 -17.07
C LEU A 170 -13.60 14.09 -17.69
N ARG A 171 -14.67 14.21 -16.88
CA ARG A 171 -16.04 14.20 -17.37
C ARG A 171 -16.33 15.44 -18.23
N GLU A 172 -15.88 16.60 -17.81
CA GLU A 172 -16.04 17.84 -18.57
C GLU A 172 -15.29 17.78 -19.91
N GLN A 173 -14.04 17.32 -19.90
CA GLN A 173 -13.27 17.10 -21.13
C GLN A 173 -13.95 16.11 -22.07
N LEU A 174 -14.52 15.03 -21.54
CA LEU A 174 -15.23 14.05 -22.36
C LEU A 174 -16.47 14.66 -23.04
N GLY A 175 -17.22 15.51 -22.33
CA GLY A 175 -18.39 16.20 -22.87
C GLY A 175 -18.04 17.24 -23.95
N ILE A 176 -16.88 17.89 -23.86
CA ILE A 176 -16.39 18.81 -24.91
C ILE A 176 -16.00 18.01 -26.16
N ILE A 177 -15.24 16.92 -26.01
CA ILE A 177 -14.75 16.12 -27.14
C ILE A 177 -15.88 15.40 -27.87
N GLU A 178 -16.94 15.00 -27.14
CA GLU A 178 -18.15 14.42 -27.75
C GLU A 178 -18.83 15.39 -28.73
N ASN A 179 -18.73 16.70 -28.47
CA ASN A 179 -19.25 17.73 -29.37
C ASN A 179 -18.34 17.99 -30.60
N GLU A 180 -17.06 17.65 -30.53
CA GLU A 180 -16.05 17.93 -31.59
C GLU A 180 -15.69 16.71 -32.47
N ASP A 181 -16.29 15.52 -32.22
CA ASP A 181 -16.17 14.26 -33.00
C ASP A 181 -14.72 13.73 -33.22
N VAL A 182 -13.80 14.03 -32.30
CA VAL A 182 -12.40 13.53 -32.35
C VAL A 182 -12.27 12.17 -31.64
N ARG A 183 -12.62 11.09 -32.36
CA ARG A 183 -12.70 9.72 -31.82
C ARG A 183 -11.43 9.22 -31.10
N ALA A 184 -10.24 9.52 -31.61
CA ALA A 184 -8.99 9.08 -30.99
C ALA A 184 -8.71 9.76 -29.63
N MET A 185 -9.10 11.03 -29.48
CA MET A 185 -8.96 11.77 -28.23
C MET A 185 -10.00 11.30 -27.21
N HIS A 186 -11.22 11.01 -27.67
CA HIS A 186 -12.28 10.43 -26.84
C HIS A 186 -11.83 9.12 -26.19
N ASP A 187 -11.29 8.17 -26.97
CA ASP A 187 -10.85 6.86 -26.44
C ASP A 187 -9.73 7.01 -25.39
N ALA A 188 -8.82 7.96 -25.57
CA ALA A 188 -7.75 8.22 -24.62
C ALA A 188 -8.26 8.80 -23.30
N VAL A 189 -9.16 9.80 -23.36
CA VAL A 189 -9.76 10.43 -22.18
C VAL A 189 -10.69 9.47 -21.45
N TYR A 190 -11.48 8.70 -22.19
CA TYR A 190 -12.37 7.68 -21.63
C TYR A 190 -11.60 6.60 -20.85
N LYS A 191 -10.44 6.14 -21.37
CA LYS A 191 -9.56 5.20 -20.66
C LYS A 191 -9.06 5.78 -19.32
N LYS A 192 -8.67 7.06 -19.28
CA LYS A 192 -8.26 7.74 -18.04
C LYS A 192 -9.43 7.82 -17.05
N TYR A 193 -10.62 8.18 -17.53
CA TYR A 193 -11.83 8.23 -16.70
C TYR A 193 -12.16 6.88 -16.04
N ILE A 194 -12.16 5.80 -16.82
CA ILE A 194 -12.41 4.45 -16.31
C ILE A 194 -11.32 4.03 -15.29
N MET A 195 -10.05 4.39 -15.52
CA MET A 195 -8.97 4.11 -14.58
C MET A 195 -9.21 4.79 -13.23
N PHE A 196 -9.51 6.09 -13.20
CA PHE A 196 -9.80 6.82 -11.97
C PHE A 196 -11.06 6.30 -11.26
N LYS A 197 -12.10 5.93 -12.01
CA LYS A 197 -13.33 5.38 -11.43
C LYS A 197 -13.09 4.02 -10.77
N LYS A 198 -12.29 3.15 -11.41
CA LYS A 198 -11.85 1.87 -10.79
C LYS A 198 -10.98 2.10 -9.57
N PHE A 199 -10.07 3.08 -9.62
CA PHE A 199 -9.23 3.45 -8.49
C PHE A 199 -10.05 3.97 -7.30
N GLN A 200 -11.08 4.79 -7.54
CA GLN A 200 -12.02 5.24 -6.51
C GLN A 200 -12.68 4.06 -5.79
N GLY A 201 -13.21 3.10 -6.53
CA GLY A 201 -13.82 1.89 -5.96
C GLY A 201 -12.81 1.05 -5.17
N ALA A 202 -11.60 0.87 -5.69
CA ALA A 202 -10.54 0.16 -4.96
C ALA A 202 -10.17 0.85 -3.63
N MET A 203 -10.05 2.18 -3.62
CA MET A 203 -9.77 2.94 -2.40
C MET A 203 -10.88 2.86 -1.37
N GLN A 204 -12.15 2.78 -1.78
CA GLN A 204 -13.29 2.54 -0.88
C GLN A 204 -13.19 1.17 -0.21
N MET A 205 -12.85 0.12 -0.97
CA MET A 205 -12.64 -1.21 -0.43
C MET A 205 -11.49 -1.24 0.58
N VAL A 206 -10.38 -0.55 0.28
CA VAL A 206 -9.24 -0.42 1.21
C VAL A 206 -9.66 0.29 2.49
N ALA A 207 -10.35 1.42 2.40
CA ALA A 207 -10.81 2.16 3.57
C ALA A 207 -11.76 1.32 4.45
N MET A 208 -12.66 0.54 3.83
CA MET A 208 -13.58 -0.34 4.54
C MET A 208 -12.83 -1.50 5.23
N ALA A 209 -11.87 -2.11 4.54
CA ALA A 209 -11.04 -3.19 5.10
C ALA A 209 -10.21 -2.71 6.30
N GLU A 210 -9.54 -1.56 6.18
CA GLU A 210 -8.77 -0.95 7.28
C GLU A 210 -9.67 -0.63 8.49
N THR A 211 -10.86 -0.10 8.25
CA THR A 211 -11.85 0.18 9.32
C THR A 211 -12.29 -1.11 10.02
N MET A 212 -12.59 -2.16 9.25
CA MET A 212 -13.01 -3.46 9.80
C MET A 212 -11.89 -4.13 10.61
N ILE A 213 -10.65 -4.09 10.11
CA ILE A 213 -9.47 -4.61 10.83
C ILE A 213 -9.30 -3.85 12.14
N TYR A 214 -9.41 -2.52 12.12
CA TYR A 214 -9.25 -1.70 13.31
C TYR A 214 -10.35 -1.95 14.36
N MET A 215 -11.61 -2.09 13.93
CA MET A 215 -12.72 -2.43 14.83
C MET A 215 -12.54 -3.82 15.46
N ASN A 216 -12.11 -4.82 14.68
CA ASN A 216 -11.89 -6.18 15.18
C ASN A 216 -10.72 -6.25 16.19
N ILE A 217 -9.65 -5.50 15.94
CA ILE A 217 -8.50 -5.40 16.86
C ILE A 217 -8.89 -4.75 18.20
N TYR A 218 -9.84 -3.80 18.19
CA TYR A 218 -10.33 -3.19 19.43
C TYR A 218 -11.15 -4.19 20.27
N ASP A 219 -11.90 -5.07 19.61
CA ASP A 219 -12.71 -6.12 20.25
C ASP A 219 -11.82 -7.26 20.81
N SER A 220 -10.73 -7.63 20.10
CA SER A 220 -9.80 -8.69 20.51
C SER A 220 -8.66 -8.21 21.44
N SER A 221 -8.99 -7.41 22.46
CA SER A 221 -8.03 -6.72 23.35
C SER A 221 -6.97 -7.59 24.08
N GLU A 222 -6.99 -8.92 23.95
CA GLU A 222 -6.01 -9.84 24.58
C GLU A 222 -4.81 -10.22 23.69
N ASN A 223 -4.84 -10.01 22.37
CA ASN A 223 -3.77 -10.49 21.48
C ASN A 223 -2.79 -9.38 21.05
N TYR A 224 -2.03 -8.87 22.02
CA TYR A 224 -0.99 -7.85 21.80
C TYR A 224 0.15 -8.32 20.85
N TRP A 225 0.34 -9.63 20.71
CA TRP A 225 1.43 -10.25 19.96
C TRP A 225 1.21 -10.36 18.44
N LEU A 226 0.00 -10.12 17.93
CA LEU A 226 -0.32 -10.16 16.50
C LEU A 226 -0.23 -8.78 15.81
N ARG A 227 0.16 -7.73 16.55
CA ARG A 227 0.21 -6.34 16.06
C ARG A 227 1.46 -6.00 15.25
#